data_AF-A0A5R2N4K0-F1
#
_entry.id   AF-A0A5R2N4K0-F1
#
_cell.length_a   1.000
_cell.length_b   1.000
_cell.length_c   1.000
_cell.angle_alpha   90.00
_cell.angle_beta   90.00
_cell.angle_gamma   90.00
#
_symmetry.space_group_name_H-M   'P 1'
#
loop_
_entity.id
_entity.type
_entity.pdbx_description
1 polymer ?
#
loop_
_entity_poly.entity_id
_entity_poly.type
_entity_poly.pdbx_seq_one_letter_code
_entity_poly.pdbx_strand_id
1 'polypeptide(L)'
;ALVPAVVWGYLLFSARGVDRLPKRGLFWFGFALLAAAIAGCVVPPKTWPLPTGLGGVFGDMVLKIPGVLIGGYPTGLVASVLAILLAAPALWLFAYGAALIGRKNGFAVMEEPAAADPREDELLFDNDEDEGDEGILALGAITHWWLSLRAWMHRRAVRRRQERDEFEPEMEPRA
;
A
#
# COMPACT_ATOMS: atom_id res chain seq x y z
N ALA A 1 7.82 4.11 11.38
CA ALA A 1 7.59 3.70 9.98
C ALA A 1 8.85 3.67 9.11
N LEU A 2 9.91 4.45 9.35
CA LEU A 2 11.05 4.54 8.41
C LEU A 2 11.96 3.31 8.34
N VAL A 3 11.94 2.45 9.36
CA VAL A 3 12.91 1.35 9.50
C VAL A 3 12.96 0.42 8.27
N PRO A 4 11.84 -0.06 7.68
CA PRO A 4 11.89 -0.89 6.48
C PRO A 4 12.53 -0.20 5.26
N ALA A 5 12.30 1.10 5.08
CA ALA A 5 12.91 1.86 3.99
C ALA A 5 14.44 1.95 4.17
N VAL A 6 14.92 2.13 5.41
CA VAL A 6 16.35 2.09 5.75
C VAL A 6 16.95 0.73 5.43
N VAL A 7 16.23 -0.36 5.76
CA VAL A 7 16.68 -1.72 5.44
C VAL A 7 16.77 -1.94 3.92
N TRP A 8 15.79 -1.47 3.15
CA TRP A 8 15.86 -1.54 1.68
C TRP A 8 17.05 -0.76 1.13
N GLY A 9 17.30 0.45 1.63
CA GLY A 9 18.46 1.25 1.24
C GLY A 9 19.79 0.53 1.52
N TYR A 10 19.91 -0.10 2.70
CA TYR A 10 21.09 -0.90 3.05
C TYR A 10 21.26 -2.14 2.16
N LEU A 11 20.17 -2.83 1.83
CA LEU A 11 20.20 -3.99 0.95
C LEU A 11 20.64 -3.62 -0.46
N LEU A 12 20.04 -2.58 -1.04
CA LEU A 12 20.41 -2.07 -2.36
C LEU A 12 21.86 -1.59 -2.40
N PHE A 13 22.32 -0.90 -1.35
CA PHE A 13 23.72 -0.51 -1.20
C PHE A 13 24.67 -1.72 -1.14
N SER A 14 24.22 -2.83 -0.55
CA SER A 14 25.00 -4.08 -0.45
C SER A 14 24.92 -4.96 -1.71
N ALA A 15 24.42 -4.44 -2.84
CA ALA A 15 24.12 -5.21 -4.06
C ALA A 15 23.19 -6.43 -3.80
N ARG A 16 22.37 -6.34 -2.74
CA ARG A 16 21.37 -7.34 -2.37
C ARG A 16 20.01 -6.81 -2.84
N GLY A 17 19.48 -7.40 -3.90
CA GLY A 17 18.17 -7.01 -4.45
C GLY A 17 17.03 -7.10 -3.44
N VAL A 18 15.97 -6.33 -3.68
CA VAL A 18 14.71 -6.37 -2.91
C VAL A 18 13.60 -6.88 -3.83
N ASP A 19 13.21 -8.14 -3.65
CA ASP A 19 12.15 -8.77 -4.45
C ASP A 19 10.76 -8.24 -4.07
N ARG A 20 9.80 -8.28 -5.00
CA ARG A 20 8.35 -8.04 -4.73
C ARG A 20 8.07 -6.71 -4.02
N LEU A 21 8.72 -5.63 -4.47
CA LEU A 21 8.57 -4.27 -3.93
C LEU A 21 7.11 -3.82 -3.65
N PRO A 22 6.12 -3.99 -4.57
CA PRO A 22 4.75 -3.54 -4.28
C PRO A 22 4.10 -4.33 -3.14
N LYS A 23 4.25 -5.66 -3.12
CA LYS A 23 3.73 -6.53 -2.06
C LYS A 23 4.40 -6.20 -0.72
N ARG A 24 5.73 -6.02 -0.70
CA ARG A 24 6.46 -5.62 0.52
C ARG A 24 6.10 -4.22 1.00
N GLY A 25 5.80 -3.30 0.08
CA GLY A 25 5.28 -1.97 0.39
C GLY A 25 3.92 -2.00 1.10
N LEU A 26 3.03 -2.91 0.69
CA LEU A 26 1.75 -3.11 1.38
C LEU A 26 1.95 -3.64 2.82
N PHE A 27 2.83 -4.63 3.00
CA PHE A 27 3.16 -5.14 4.33
C PHE A 27 3.85 -4.08 5.21
N TRP A 28 4.68 -3.24 4.61
CA TRP A 28 5.27 -2.10 5.29
C TRP A 28 4.21 -1.08 5.76
N PHE A 29 3.24 -0.77 4.90
CA PHE A 29 2.11 0.08 5.27
C PHE A 29 1.27 -0.54 6.40
N GLY A 30 0.99 -1.84 6.34
CA GLY A 30 0.31 -2.58 7.40
C GLY A 30 1.06 -2.53 8.74
N PHE A 31 2.38 -2.69 8.72
CA PHE A 31 3.23 -2.49 9.90
C PHE A 31 3.11 -1.06 10.44
N ALA A 32 3.11 -0.04 9.58
CA ALA A 32 2.98 1.35 10.00
C ALA A 32 1.64 1.61 10.72
N LEU A 33 0.53 1.03 10.22
CA LEU A 33 -0.78 1.12 10.87
C LEU A 33 -0.81 0.43 12.23
N LEU A 34 -0.27 -0.78 12.34
CA LEU A 34 -0.21 -1.49 13.63
C LEU A 34 0.72 -0.80 14.62
N ALA A 35 1.87 -0.27 14.18
CA ALA A 35 2.76 0.50 15.02
C ALA A 35 2.08 1.78 15.54
N ALA A 36 1.26 2.44 14.70
CA ALA A 36 0.43 3.56 15.13
C ALA A 36 -0.62 3.12 16.16
N ALA A 37 -1.28 1.98 15.97
CA ALA A 37 -2.23 1.44 16.94
C ALA A 37 -1.58 1.12 18.29
N ILE A 38 -0.41 0.47 18.29
CA ILE A 38 0.38 0.17 19.49
C ILE A 38 0.78 1.48 20.20
N ALA A 39 1.20 2.50 19.46
CA ALA A 39 1.48 3.82 20.03
C ALA A 39 0.22 4.45 20.65
N GLY A 40 -0.96 4.26 20.04
CA GLY A 40 -2.26 4.70 20.58
C GLY A 40 -2.64 4.03 21.90
N CYS A 41 -2.16 2.81 22.17
CA CYS A 41 -2.36 2.14 23.45
C CYS A 41 -1.56 2.76 24.61
N VAL A 42 -0.60 3.65 24.33
CA VAL A 42 0.16 4.35 25.38
C VAL A 42 -0.70 5.48 25.93
N VAL A 43 -0.78 5.56 27.26
CA VAL A 43 -1.55 6.61 27.94
C VAL A 43 -0.96 7.98 27.59
N PRO A 44 -1.72 8.88 26.93
CA PRO A 44 -1.22 10.19 26.58
C PRO A 44 -0.97 11.04 27.83
N PRO A 45 0.13 11.82 27.87
CA PRO A 45 0.41 12.71 28.97
C PRO A 45 -0.62 13.84 29.06
N LYS A 46 -0.83 14.41 30.26
CA LYS A 46 -1.82 15.46 30.51
C LYS A 46 -1.65 16.72 29.66
N THR A 47 -0.47 16.95 29.08
CA THR A 47 -0.14 18.11 28.25
C THR A 47 -0.37 17.87 26.76
N TRP A 48 -0.95 16.73 26.34
CA TRP A 48 -1.17 16.41 24.94
C TRP A 48 -2.32 17.26 24.35
N PRO A 49 -2.06 18.10 23.33
CA PRO A 49 -3.03 19.09 22.84
C PRO A 49 -4.03 18.54 21.81
N LEU A 50 -3.79 17.34 21.27
CA LEU A 50 -4.60 16.74 20.21
C LEU A 50 -5.72 15.87 20.80
N PRO A 51 -6.92 15.85 20.20
CA PRO A 51 -8.05 15.03 20.65
C PRO A 51 -7.88 13.53 20.34
N THR A 52 -6.79 13.15 19.67
CA THR A 52 -6.45 11.78 19.27
C THR A 52 -5.44 11.14 20.23
N GLY A 53 -5.39 9.81 20.27
CA GLY A 53 -4.33 9.07 20.94
C GLY A 53 -2.93 9.38 20.39
N LEU A 54 -1.88 8.91 21.07
CA LEU A 54 -0.48 9.05 20.63
C LEU A 54 -0.21 8.42 19.25
N GLY A 55 -1.05 7.46 18.85
CA GLY A 55 -1.06 6.85 17.52
C GLY A 55 -1.66 7.71 16.40
N GLY A 56 -2.19 8.89 16.72
CA GLY A 56 -2.94 9.73 15.79
C GLY A 56 -4.20 9.07 15.26
N VAL A 57 -4.78 9.65 14.21
CA VAL A 57 -6.06 9.21 13.63
C VAL A 57 -6.00 7.75 13.15
N PHE A 58 -4.91 7.33 12.51
CA PHE A 58 -4.78 5.96 12.01
C PHE A 58 -4.72 4.92 13.13
N GLY A 59 -4.01 5.21 14.24
CA GLY A 59 -4.00 4.35 15.42
C GLY A 59 -5.40 4.25 16.04
N ASP A 60 -6.09 5.38 16.18
CA ASP A 60 -7.46 5.39 16.72
C ASP A 60 -8.45 4.65 15.81
N MET A 61 -8.27 4.69 14.48
CA MET A 61 -9.09 3.90 13.55
C MET A 61 -8.90 2.39 13.74
N VAL A 62 -7.67 1.93 13.98
CA VAL A 62 -7.40 0.51 14.26
C VAL A 62 -7.98 0.11 15.61
N LEU A 63 -7.82 0.95 16.64
CA LEU A 63 -8.32 0.69 17.99
C LEU A 63 -9.84 0.79 18.12
N LYS A 64 -10.55 1.39 17.15
CA LYS A 64 -12.01 1.36 17.10
C LYS A 64 -12.56 -0.07 16.95
N ILE A 65 -11.88 -0.96 16.24
CA ILE A 65 -12.33 -2.33 16.01
C ILE A 65 -12.49 -3.08 17.35
N PRO A 66 -11.44 -3.23 18.18
CA PRO A 66 -11.60 -3.82 19.52
C PRO A 66 -12.45 -2.92 20.44
N GLY A 67 -12.41 -1.60 20.27
CA GLY A 67 -13.19 -0.68 21.10
C GLY A 67 -14.71 -0.85 20.96
N VAL A 68 -15.21 -1.19 19.77
CA VAL A 68 -16.64 -1.52 19.56
C VAL A 68 -17.04 -2.79 20.31
N LEU A 69 -16.14 -3.78 20.41
CA LEU A 69 -16.41 -5.02 21.15
C LEU A 69 -16.40 -4.82 22.66
N ILE A 70 -15.56 -3.90 23.15
CA ILE A 70 -15.36 -3.63 24.59
C ILE A 70 -16.29 -2.51 25.09
N GLY A 71 -16.91 -1.75 24.17
CA GLY A 71 -17.83 -0.65 24.49
C GLY A 71 -17.15 0.70 24.75
N GLY A 72 -15.88 0.87 24.37
CA GLY A 72 -15.13 2.10 24.60
C GLY A 72 -13.69 2.07 24.09
N TYR A 73 -12.98 3.20 24.22
CA TYR A 73 -11.57 3.27 23.83
C TYR A 73 -10.70 2.43 24.78
N PRO A 74 -9.77 1.61 24.27
CA PRO A 74 -8.93 0.77 25.11
C PRO A 74 -8.00 1.64 25.97
N THR A 75 -8.10 1.52 27.29
CA THR A 75 -7.26 2.25 28.25
C THR A 75 -6.66 1.32 29.31
N GLY A 76 -5.57 1.75 29.95
CA GLY A 76 -4.94 1.02 31.06
C GLY A 76 -4.50 -0.40 30.69
N LEU A 77 -4.97 -1.39 31.47
CA LEU A 77 -4.59 -2.80 31.28
C LEU A 77 -5.06 -3.35 29.92
N VAL A 78 -6.26 -2.97 29.48
CA VAL A 78 -6.83 -3.42 28.20
C VAL A 78 -5.98 -2.94 27.03
N ALA A 79 -5.54 -1.67 27.07
CA ALA A 79 -4.64 -1.12 26.07
C ALA A 79 -3.29 -1.86 26.05
N SER A 80 -2.76 -2.22 27.22
CA SER A 80 -1.49 -2.95 27.35
C SER A 80 -1.58 -4.36 26.76
N VAL A 81 -2.66 -5.09 27.03
CA VAL A 81 -2.89 -6.42 26.46
C VAL A 81 -3.07 -6.34 24.95
N LEU A 82 -3.85 -5.36 24.46
CA LEU A 82 -4.01 -5.13 23.03
C LEU A 82 -2.68 -4.77 22.34
N ALA A 83 -1.84 -3.94 22.97
CA ALA A 83 -0.53 -3.61 22.43
C ALA A 83 0.35 -4.85 22.27
N ILE A 84 0.37 -5.76 23.25
CA ILE A 84 1.12 -7.02 23.19
C ILE A 84 0.56 -7.93 22.09
N LEU A 85 -0.77 -8.04 22.00
CA LEU A 85 -1.43 -8.88 21.00
C LEU A 85 -1.17 -8.38 19.57
N LEU A 86 -1.14 -7.06 19.37
CA LEU A 86 -0.81 -6.44 18.09
C LEU A 86 0.69 -6.46 17.79
N ALA A 87 1.57 -6.61 18.79
CA ALA A 87 3.01 -6.60 18.59
C ALA A 87 3.49 -7.80 17.75
N ALA A 88 2.97 -9.00 17.99
CA ALA A 88 3.34 -10.19 17.21
C ALA A 88 3.07 -10.04 15.70
N PRO A 89 1.84 -9.71 15.23
CA PRO A 89 1.60 -9.48 13.82
C PRO A 89 2.35 -8.27 13.28
N ALA A 90 2.54 -7.20 14.08
CA ALA A 90 3.34 -6.05 13.67
C ALA A 90 4.80 -6.43 13.38
N LEU A 91 5.42 -7.25 14.23
CA LEU A 91 6.79 -7.72 14.03
C LEU A 91 6.91 -8.62 12.80
N TRP A 92 5.91 -9.47 12.55
CA TRP A 92 5.89 -10.31 11.35
C TRP A 92 5.77 -9.47 10.07
N LEU A 93 4.84 -8.51 10.05
CA LEU A 93 4.66 -7.56 8.94
C LEU A 93 5.91 -6.71 8.72
N PHE A 94 6.56 -6.29 9.79
CA PHE A 94 7.84 -5.59 9.73
C PHE A 94 8.93 -6.45 9.09
N ALA A 95 9.11 -7.70 9.55
CA ALA A 95 10.14 -8.59 9.04
C ALA A 95 9.93 -8.93 7.56
N TYR A 96 8.69 -9.16 7.15
CA TYR A 96 8.36 -9.41 5.75
C TYR A 96 8.50 -8.15 4.89
N GLY A 97 7.94 -7.01 5.34
CA GLY A 97 7.98 -5.72 4.64
C GLY A 97 9.40 -5.18 4.48
N ALA A 98 10.26 -5.34 5.50
CA ALA A 98 11.67 -4.94 5.46
C ALA A 98 12.55 -5.89 4.63
N ALA A 99 11.99 -6.95 4.03
CA ALA A 99 12.75 -7.97 3.33
C ALA A 99 13.79 -8.67 4.22
N LEU A 100 13.49 -8.90 5.49
CA LEU A 100 14.31 -9.74 6.37
C LEU A 100 13.94 -11.23 6.20
N ILE A 101 12.69 -11.53 5.84
CA ILE A 101 12.15 -12.89 5.66
C ILE A 101 11.54 -13.06 4.26
N GLY A 102 11.53 -14.31 3.76
CA GLY A 102 10.84 -14.69 2.53
C GLY A 102 11.47 -14.10 1.28
N ARG A 103 12.81 -14.03 1.21
CA ARG A 103 13.56 -13.63 0.01
C ARG A 103 13.84 -14.86 -0.84
N LYS A 104 13.69 -14.74 -2.17
CA LYS A 104 13.98 -15.86 -3.09
C LYS A 104 15.48 -16.15 -3.12
N ASN A 105 16.29 -15.09 -3.07
CA ASN A 105 17.74 -15.15 -3.28
C ASN A 105 18.53 -15.16 -1.95
N GLY A 106 17.83 -15.26 -0.81
CA GLY A 106 18.43 -15.05 0.52
C GLY A 106 19.15 -13.70 0.63
N PHE A 107 20.29 -13.67 1.34
CA PHE A 107 21.19 -12.50 1.43
C PHE A 107 22.36 -12.56 0.43
N ALA A 108 22.25 -13.37 -0.63
CA ALA A 108 23.26 -13.41 -1.68
C ALA A 108 23.29 -12.09 -2.46
N VAL A 109 24.47 -11.75 -2.99
CA VAL A 109 24.63 -10.66 -3.95
C VAL A 109 23.90 -11.06 -5.23
N MET A 110 23.17 -10.13 -5.84
CA MET A 110 22.55 -10.39 -7.14
C MET A 110 23.66 -10.63 -8.16
N GLU A 111 23.80 -11.86 -8.62
CA GLU A 111 24.63 -12.16 -9.79
C GLU A 111 23.85 -11.69 -11.03
N GLU A 112 24.53 -10.95 -11.90
CA GLU A 112 23.92 -10.45 -13.14
C GLU A 112 23.44 -11.67 -13.94
N PRO A 113 22.14 -11.78 -14.28
CA PRO A 113 21.67 -12.94 -15.02
C PRO A 113 22.43 -12.99 -16.33
N ALA A 114 23.14 -14.10 -16.57
CA ALA A 114 23.75 -14.35 -17.88
C ALA A 114 22.64 -14.16 -18.92
N ALA A 115 22.90 -13.35 -19.96
CA ALA A 115 21.92 -12.95 -20.96
C ALA A 115 21.03 -14.13 -21.36
N ALA A 116 19.74 -14.05 -21.00
CA ALA A 116 18.78 -15.13 -21.22
C ALA A 116 18.65 -15.42 -22.73
N ASP A 117 18.69 -16.70 -23.11
CA ASP A 117 18.36 -17.14 -24.47
C ASP A 117 16.86 -16.85 -24.69
N PRO A 118 16.47 -16.11 -25.74
CA PRO A 118 15.07 -15.77 -26.04
C PRO A 118 14.13 -16.98 -26.16
N ARG A 119 14.66 -18.20 -26.28
CA ARG A 119 13.88 -19.45 -26.33
C ARG A 119 13.38 -19.95 -24.98
N GLU A 120 13.92 -19.44 -23.87
CA GLU A 120 13.51 -19.85 -22.51
C GLU A 120 12.34 -19.00 -21.97
N ASP A 121 12.16 -17.78 -22.50
CA ASP A 121 11.06 -16.88 -22.13
C ASP A 121 9.68 -17.49 -22.42
N GLU A 122 9.51 -18.23 -23.53
CA GLU A 122 8.20 -18.82 -23.90
C GLU A 122 7.75 -19.96 -22.98
N LEU A 123 8.68 -20.62 -22.27
CA LEU A 123 8.39 -21.68 -21.29
C LEU A 123 8.28 -21.15 -19.85
N LEU A 124 8.76 -19.94 -19.57
CA LEU A 124 8.63 -19.27 -18.27
C LEU A 124 7.23 -18.67 -18.05
N PHE A 125 6.52 -18.30 -19.13
CA PHE A 125 5.15 -17.80 -19.02
C PHE A 125 4.13 -18.87 -18.62
N ASP A 126 4.42 -20.15 -18.82
CA ASP A 126 3.49 -21.27 -18.56
C ASP A 126 3.73 -21.97 -17.20
N ASN A 127 4.84 -21.67 -16.52
CA ASN A 127 5.27 -22.39 -15.30
C ASN A 127 5.34 -21.51 -14.04
N ASP A 128 5.10 -20.20 -14.17
CA ASP A 128 5.06 -19.21 -13.07
C ASP A 128 3.61 -18.87 -12.64
N GLU A 129 2.62 -19.72 -12.96
CA GLU A 129 1.20 -19.49 -12.64
C GLU A 129 0.82 -19.75 -11.17
N ASP A 130 1.70 -20.31 -10.33
CA ASP A 130 1.34 -20.61 -8.94
C ASP A 130 1.65 -19.45 -7.96
N GLU A 131 0.55 -18.84 -7.48
CA GLU A 131 0.40 -18.09 -6.22
C GLU A 131 0.91 -16.63 -6.15
N GLY A 132 1.55 -16.11 -7.20
CA GLY A 132 2.21 -14.79 -7.18
C GLY A 132 1.51 -13.64 -7.91
N ASP A 133 0.79 -13.94 -8.98
CA ASP A 133 0.54 -12.98 -10.07
C ASP A 133 -0.90 -12.43 -10.12
N GLU A 134 -1.84 -12.99 -9.37
CA GLU A 134 -3.22 -12.48 -9.29
C GLU A 134 -3.30 -11.01 -8.88
N GLY A 135 -2.36 -10.51 -8.07
CA GLY A 135 -2.32 -9.10 -7.66
C GLY A 135 -1.84 -8.14 -8.76
N ILE A 136 -0.92 -8.57 -9.61
CA ILE A 136 -0.42 -7.78 -10.76
C ILE A 136 -1.46 -7.84 -11.89
N LEU A 137 -2.08 -9.00 -12.11
CA LEU A 137 -3.21 -9.17 -13.02
C LEU A 137 -4.43 -8.36 -12.57
N ALA A 138 -4.76 -8.36 -11.27
CA ALA A 138 -5.85 -7.55 -10.72
C ALA A 138 -5.55 -6.04 -10.81
N LEU A 139 -4.32 -5.60 -10.54
CA LEU A 139 -3.92 -4.20 -10.72
C LEU A 139 -3.92 -3.80 -12.21
N GLY A 140 -3.49 -4.70 -13.10
CA GLY A 140 -3.57 -4.54 -14.54
C GLY A 140 -5.01 -4.37 -14.99
N ALA A 141 -5.90 -5.25 -14.53
CA ALA A 141 -7.34 -5.16 -14.79
C ALA A 141 -7.92 -3.83 -14.28
N ILE A 142 -7.68 -3.46 -13.01
CA ILE A 142 -8.17 -2.19 -12.42
C ILE A 142 -7.68 -0.99 -13.22
N THR A 143 -6.41 -0.98 -13.63
CA THR A 143 -5.83 0.11 -14.43
C THR A 143 -6.47 0.15 -15.82
N HIS A 144 -6.74 -1.00 -16.43
CA HIS A 144 -7.43 -1.12 -17.72
C HIS A 144 -8.87 -0.58 -17.65
N TRP A 145 -9.62 -0.96 -16.60
CA TRP A 145 -10.97 -0.44 -16.33
C TRP A 145 -10.95 1.08 -16.07
N TRP A 146 -9.99 1.56 -15.29
CA TRP A 146 -9.84 2.98 -14.99
C TRP A 146 -9.54 3.83 -16.23
N LEU A 147 -8.58 3.39 -17.05
CA LEU A 147 -8.23 4.08 -18.30
C LEU A 147 -9.38 4.03 -19.31
N SER A 148 -10.09 2.91 -19.40
CA SER A 148 -11.28 2.77 -20.25
C SER A 148 -12.38 3.72 -19.82
N LEU A 149 -12.65 3.80 -18.51
CA LEU A 149 -13.63 4.73 -17.94
C LEU A 149 -13.22 6.18 -18.17
N ARG A 150 -11.95 6.53 -17.95
CA ARG A 150 -11.40 7.87 -18.20
C ARG A 150 -11.53 8.29 -19.66
N ALA A 151 -11.20 7.40 -20.59
CA ALA A 151 -11.34 7.66 -22.03
C ALA A 151 -12.81 7.80 -22.45
N TRP A 152 -13.71 7.00 -21.87
CA TRP A 152 -15.15 7.13 -22.09
C TRP A 152 -15.68 8.48 -21.58
N MET A 153 -15.32 8.90 -20.37
CA MET A 153 -15.71 10.19 -19.80
C MET A 153 -15.18 11.37 -20.63
N HIS A 154 -13.93 11.31 -21.07
CA HIS A 154 -13.34 12.37 -21.91
C HIS A 154 -14.07 12.50 -23.25
N ARG A 155 -14.39 11.37 -23.91
CA ARG A 155 -15.18 11.36 -25.15
C ARG A 155 -16.60 11.89 -24.94
N ARG A 156 -17.24 11.55 -23.81
CA ARG A 156 -18.58 12.06 -23.44
C ARG A 156 -18.56 13.57 -23.18
N ALA A 157 -17.52 14.09 -22.52
CA ALA A 157 -17.37 15.51 -22.21
C ALA A 157 -17.12 16.36 -23.46
N VAL A 158 -16.30 15.87 -24.40
CA VAL A 158 -16.07 16.54 -25.70
C VAL A 158 -17.35 16.58 -26.51
N ARG A 159 -18.10 15.47 -26.60
CA ARG A 159 -19.38 15.43 -27.33
C ARG A 159 -20.40 16.43 -26.77
N ARG A 160 -20.49 16.57 -25.44
CA ARG A 160 -21.37 17.56 -24.81
C ARG A 160 -20.95 19.02 -25.04
N ARG A 161 -19.67 19.29 -25.29
CA ARG A 161 -19.20 20.64 -25.66
C ARG A 161 -19.57 20.96 -27.10
N GLN A 162 -19.37 20.01 -28.02
CA GLN A 162 -19.78 20.16 -29.42
C GLN A 162 -21.29 20.35 -29.57
N GLU A 163 -22.10 19.56 -28.85
CA GLU A 163 -23.55 19.75 -28.83
C GLU A 163 -23.92 21.15 -28.31
N ARG A 164 -23.20 21.72 -27.33
CA ARG A 164 -23.50 23.06 -26.80
C ARG A 164 -23.11 24.18 -27.77
N ASP A 165 -21.99 24.03 -28.47
CA ASP A 165 -21.50 25.03 -29.42
C ASP A 165 -22.31 25.03 -30.73
N GLU A 166 -22.96 23.90 -31.07
CA GLU A 166 -23.89 23.79 -32.22
C GLU A 166 -25.26 24.44 -31.96
N PHE A 167 -25.66 24.62 -30.69
CA PHE A 167 -26.91 25.28 -30.28
C PHE A 167 -26.77 26.78 -29.97
N GLU A 168 -25.57 27.37 -30.15
CA GLU A 168 -25.38 28.83 -30.05
C GLU A 168 -25.60 29.45 -31.45
N PRO A 169 -26.77 30.04 -31.76
CA PRO A 169 -26.99 30.65 -33.07
C PRO A 169 -26.10 31.88 -33.20
N GLU A 170 -25.45 32.03 -34.37
CA GLU A 170 -24.64 33.21 -34.72
C GLU A 170 -25.47 34.48 -34.49
N MET A 171 -25.13 35.23 -33.43
CA MET A 171 -25.71 36.53 -33.18
C MET A 171 -25.18 37.49 -34.25
N GLU A 172 -26.02 37.79 -35.25
CA GLU A 172 -25.76 38.81 -36.26
C GLU A 172 -25.27 40.10 -35.59
N PRO A 173 -24.12 40.66 -36.01
CA PRO A 173 -23.67 41.94 -35.50
C PRO A 173 -24.59 43.02 -36.09
N ARG A 174 -25.44 43.62 -35.25
CA ARG A 174 -26.23 44.80 -35.63
C ARG A 174 -25.28 45.96 -35.97
N ALA A 175 -25.32 46.37 -37.23
CA ALA A 175 -24.74 47.62 -37.74
C ALA A 175 -25.59 48.84 -37.36
#